data_AF-A0A6F8Y2W7-F1
#
_entry.id   AF-A0A6F8Y2W7-F1
#
_cell.length_a   1.000
_cell.length_b   1.000
_cell.length_c   1.000
_cell.angle_alpha   90.00
_cell.angle_beta   90.00
_cell.angle_gamma   90.00
#
_symmetry.space_group_name_H-M   'P 1'
#
loop_
_entity.id
_entity.type
_entity.pdbx_description
1 polymer ?
#
loop_
_entity_poly.entity_id
_entity_poly.type
_entity_poly.pdbx_seq_one_letter_code
_entity_poly.pdbx_strand_id
1 'polypeptide(L)'
;MIVGVIGAGRVGAVLGAALARAGHTVVAASGSSPASAARIARLLPDTARVSPAEVARAATDLLLIAVPDDAIGPLVADLPFQSGQVVAHTSGAQGLAVLAPAAAQGARTLALHPAMTFAGTGDDLSRLPGTAYGVTAPLGLRPLATRLVADLGAPLSGSPRPTGRCTTPRSRRERTTWSRSSTRRPTGCATPGWYVRRTCSAPAASRPRQRPAVRRRGADRPCLAG
;
A
#
# COMPACT_ATOMS: atom_id res chain seq x y z
N MET A 1 -6.58 16.00 6.77
CA MET A 1 -5.60 15.57 7.77
C MET A 1 -4.51 16.61 7.86
N ILE A 2 -3.95 16.82 9.05
CA ILE A 2 -2.74 17.57 9.33
C ILE A 2 -1.55 16.61 9.21
N VAL A 3 -0.72 16.84 8.20
CA VAL A 3 0.32 15.93 7.74
C VAL A 3 1.70 16.54 7.94
N GLY A 4 2.64 15.76 8.46
CA GLY A 4 4.06 16.07 8.45
C GLY A 4 4.85 15.10 7.58
N VAL A 5 5.91 15.58 6.93
CA VAL A 5 6.77 14.78 6.05
C VAL A 5 8.22 14.85 6.50
N ILE A 6 8.75 13.75 7.03
CA ILE A 6 10.18 13.60 7.33
C ILE A 6 10.88 12.88 6.18
N GLY A 7 11.92 13.50 5.64
CA GLY A 7 12.63 12.96 4.47
C GLY A 7 11.96 13.39 3.15
N ALA A 8 11.82 14.69 2.93
CA ALA A 8 11.33 15.28 1.68
C ALA A 8 12.36 15.17 0.52
N GLY A 9 12.88 13.96 0.32
CA GLY A 9 13.64 13.57 -0.86
C GLY A 9 12.72 13.33 -2.05
N ARG A 10 13.05 12.34 -2.89
CA ARG A 10 12.26 12.05 -4.10
C ARG A 10 10.86 11.54 -3.79
N VAL A 11 10.74 10.61 -2.83
CA VAL A 11 9.46 10.00 -2.46
C VAL A 11 8.65 10.94 -1.57
N GLY A 12 9.23 11.39 -0.45
CA GLY A 12 8.52 12.18 0.56
C GLY A 12 7.92 13.47 0.02
N ALA A 13 8.66 14.24 -0.79
CA ALA A 13 8.15 15.49 -1.35
C ALA A 13 6.98 15.27 -2.33
N VAL A 14 7.05 14.21 -3.14
CA VAL A 14 5.98 13.87 -4.09
C VAL A 14 4.74 13.35 -3.37
N LEU A 15 4.89 12.47 -2.38
CA LEU A 15 3.76 11.99 -1.59
C LEU A 15 3.13 13.12 -0.76
N GLY A 16 3.95 14.00 -0.16
CA GLY A 16 3.45 15.20 0.50
C GLY A 16 2.61 16.06 -0.43
N ALA A 17 3.13 16.37 -1.62
CA ALA A 17 2.41 17.18 -2.60
C ALA A 17 1.12 16.49 -3.10
N ALA A 18 1.12 15.16 -3.23
CA ALA A 18 -0.08 14.41 -3.56
C ALA A 18 -1.14 14.50 -2.46
N LEU A 19 -0.74 14.37 -1.19
CA LEU A 19 -1.63 14.54 -0.04
C LEU A 19 -2.19 15.98 0.02
N ALA A 20 -1.37 16.99 -0.27
CA ALA A 20 -1.81 18.38 -0.38
C ALA A 20 -2.88 18.55 -1.49
N ARG A 21 -2.65 17.97 -2.67
CA ARG A 21 -3.61 17.96 -3.78
C ARG A 21 -4.91 17.22 -3.46
N ALA A 22 -4.86 16.25 -2.54
CA ALA A 22 -6.04 15.54 -2.04
C ALA A 22 -6.79 16.30 -0.92
N GLY A 23 -6.37 17.54 -0.60
CA GLY A 23 -7.04 18.39 0.40
C GLY A 23 -6.55 18.15 1.83
N HIS A 24 -5.39 17.51 2.02
CA HIS A 24 -4.74 17.46 3.32
C HIS A 24 -3.81 18.66 3.52
N THR A 25 -3.61 19.06 4.78
CA THR A 25 -2.73 20.18 5.12
C THR A 25 -1.35 19.63 5.46
N VAL A 26 -0.37 19.81 4.57
CA VAL A 26 1.02 19.46 4.87
C VAL A 26 1.66 20.63 5.62
N VAL A 27 1.64 20.55 6.95
CA VAL A 27 2.01 21.67 7.83
C VAL A 27 3.52 21.85 7.95
N ALA A 28 4.27 20.75 7.90
CA ALA A 28 5.71 20.78 8.12
C ALA A 28 6.41 19.67 7.32
N ALA A 29 7.61 19.98 6.82
CA ALA A 29 8.47 19.01 6.15
C ALA A 29 9.93 19.18 6.56
N SER A 30 10.69 18.09 6.55
CA SER A 30 12.14 18.11 6.81
C SER A 30 12.93 17.45 5.69
N GLY A 31 14.14 17.96 5.46
CA GLY A 31 15.07 17.46 4.45
C GLY A 31 16.48 17.94 4.76
N SER A 32 17.43 17.02 4.83
CA SER A 32 18.81 17.26 5.28
C SER A 32 19.76 17.73 4.17
N SER A 33 19.33 17.73 2.91
CA SER A 33 20.17 18.06 1.75
C SER A 33 19.67 19.28 0.98
N PRO A 34 20.54 20.02 0.26
CA PRO A 34 20.13 21.08 -0.65
C PRO A 34 19.10 20.59 -1.69
N ALA A 35 19.24 19.35 -2.16
CA ALA A 35 18.31 18.76 -3.11
C ALA A 35 16.91 18.48 -2.50
N SER A 36 16.82 18.13 -1.21
CA SER A 36 15.52 17.99 -0.54
C SER A 36 14.92 19.35 -0.19
N ALA A 37 15.73 20.33 0.22
CA ALA A 37 15.32 21.72 0.40
C ALA A 37 14.65 22.30 -0.86
N ALA A 38 15.31 22.15 -2.01
CA ALA A 38 14.78 22.62 -3.29
C ALA A 38 13.50 21.88 -3.71
N ARG A 39 13.33 20.60 -3.33
CA ARG A 39 12.08 19.87 -3.57
C ARG A 39 10.95 20.35 -2.68
N ILE A 40 11.20 20.63 -1.40
CA ILE A 40 10.20 21.23 -0.50
C ILE A 40 9.72 22.55 -1.11
N ALA A 41 10.64 23.47 -1.43
CA ALA A 41 10.28 24.77 -1.99
C ALA A 41 9.45 24.68 -3.29
N ARG A 42 9.72 23.68 -4.14
CA ARG A 42 8.99 23.52 -5.42
C ARG A 42 7.67 22.77 -5.30
N LEU A 43 7.59 21.72 -4.49
CA LEU A 43 6.45 20.80 -4.43
C LEU A 43 5.53 21.08 -3.25
N LEU A 44 6.02 21.76 -2.23
CA LEU A 44 5.35 22.05 -0.97
C LEU A 44 5.58 23.53 -0.58
N PRO A 45 5.20 24.50 -1.45
CA PRO A 45 5.52 25.92 -1.24
C PRO A 45 4.90 26.50 0.04
N ASP A 46 3.75 25.97 0.48
CA ASP A 46 3.02 26.41 1.68
C ASP A 46 3.44 25.66 2.96
N THR A 47 4.44 24.78 2.88
CA THR A 47 4.85 23.93 4.00
C THR A 47 6.10 24.49 4.68
N ALA A 48 6.06 24.61 6.01
CA ALA A 48 7.21 25.02 6.78
C ALA A 48 8.33 23.98 6.72
N ARG A 49 9.55 24.39 6.34
CA ARG A 49 10.74 23.54 6.44
C ARG A 49 11.34 23.65 7.84
N VAL A 50 11.25 22.58 8.61
CA VAL A 50 11.67 22.54 10.03
C VAL A 50 12.43 21.25 10.34
N SER A 51 12.94 21.10 11.57
CA SER A 51 13.63 19.89 12.00
C SER A 51 12.69 18.67 12.04
N PRO A 52 13.20 17.43 11.92
CA PRO A 52 12.38 16.22 12.04
C PRO A 52 11.52 16.16 13.31
N ALA A 53 12.07 16.60 14.46
CA ALA A 53 11.33 16.63 15.72
C ALA A 53 10.19 17.65 15.71
N GLU A 54 10.39 18.82 15.09
CA GLU A 54 9.32 19.81 14.91
C GLU A 54 8.23 19.31 13.95
N VAL A 55 8.61 18.62 12.86
CA VAL A 55 7.63 17.97 11.96
C VAL A 55 6.78 16.96 12.72
N ALA A 56 7.41 16.11 13.55
CA ALA A 56 6.71 15.08 14.31
C ALA A 56 5.70 15.67 15.31
N ARG A 57 6.02 16.82 15.93
CA ARG A 57 5.10 17.54 16.84
C ARG A 57 3.98 18.27 16.10
N ALA A 58 4.26 18.83 14.92
CA ALA A 58 3.28 19.57 14.14
C ALA A 58 2.23 18.67 13.47
N ALA A 59 2.61 17.44 13.13
CA ALA A 59 1.74 16.47 12.48
C ALA A 59 0.77 15.82 13.47
N THR A 60 -0.49 16.27 13.54
CA THR A 60 -1.45 15.68 14.50
C THR A 60 -2.14 14.42 13.99
N ASP A 61 -2.30 14.27 12.67
CA ASP A 61 -3.02 13.12 12.09
C ASP A 61 -2.08 12.09 11.48
N LEU A 62 -1.13 12.53 10.63
CA LEU A 62 -0.25 11.65 9.86
C LEU A 62 1.18 12.19 9.82
N LEU A 63 2.13 11.38 10.27
CA LEU A 63 3.56 11.58 10.06
C LEU A 63 4.09 10.58 9.03
N LEU A 64 4.54 11.09 7.88
CA LEU A 64 5.15 10.29 6.83
C LEU A 64 6.67 10.31 6.96
N ILE A 65 7.28 9.14 7.10
CA ILE A 65 8.74 8.94 7.18
C ILE A 65 9.22 8.33 5.86
N ALA A 66 9.90 9.14 5.04
CA ALA A 66 10.38 8.79 3.71
C ALA A 66 11.91 8.97 3.58
N VAL A 67 12.64 8.55 4.61
CA VAL A 67 14.12 8.51 4.65
C VAL A 67 14.65 7.16 4.11
N PRO A 68 15.97 7.05 3.81
CA PRO A 68 16.60 5.77 3.50
C PRO A 68 16.33 4.70 4.58
N ASP A 69 16.24 3.43 4.16
CA ASP A 69 15.82 2.32 5.02
C ASP A 69 16.65 2.17 6.31
N ASP A 70 17.95 2.37 6.21
CA ASP A 70 18.92 2.32 7.31
C ASP A 70 18.78 3.48 8.30
N ALA A 71 18.22 4.60 7.85
CA ALA A 71 17.97 5.77 8.68
C ALA A 71 16.64 5.70 9.47
N ILE A 72 15.70 4.80 9.11
CA ILE A 72 14.37 4.76 9.74
C ILE A 72 14.46 4.41 11.23
N GLY A 73 15.20 3.35 11.56
CA GLY A 73 15.33 2.88 12.95
C GLY A 73 15.93 3.92 13.89
N PRO A 74 17.14 4.44 13.60
CA PRO A 74 17.75 5.50 14.41
C PRO A 74 16.87 6.74 14.53
N LEU A 75 16.28 7.20 13.43
CA LEU A 75 15.39 8.36 13.44
C LEU A 75 14.18 8.14 14.36
N VAL A 76 13.52 7.00 14.25
CA VAL A 76 12.32 6.70 15.04
C VAL A 76 12.63 6.52 16.52
N ALA A 77 13.85 6.13 16.89
CA ALA A 77 14.24 6.02 18.30
C ALA A 77 14.23 7.39 19.02
N ASP A 78 14.56 8.46 18.30
CA ASP A 78 14.79 9.79 18.90
C ASP A 78 13.63 10.79 18.68
N LEU A 79 12.62 10.43 17.88
CA LEU A 79 11.53 11.33 17.56
C LEU A 79 10.47 11.39 18.68
N PRO A 80 9.92 12.59 18.95
CA PRO A 80 8.76 12.75 19.82
C PRO A 80 7.49 12.37 19.05
N PHE A 81 6.75 11.36 19.52
CA PHE A 81 5.47 10.96 18.92
C PHE A 81 4.31 11.34 19.83
N GLN A 82 3.14 11.55 19.22
CA GLN A 82 1.90 11.84 19.94
C GLN A 82 1.01 10.60 19.96
N SER A 83 0.32 10.38 21.09
CA SER A 83 -0.66 9.30 21.18
C SER A 83 -1.79 9.50 20.16
N GLY A 84 -2.18 8.45 19.45
CA GLY A 84 -3.21 8.49 18.42
C GLY A 84 -2.74 8.96 17.03
N GLN A 85 -1.59 9.64 16.94
CA GLN A 85 -0.96 10.03 15.68
C GLN A 85 -0.66 8.80 14.82
N VAL A 86 -0.91 8.89 13.51
CA VAL A 86 -0.55 7.80 12.58
C VAL A 86 0.86 8.02 12.08
N VAL A 87 1.73 7.01 12.22
CA VAL A 87 3.12 7.05 11.75
C VAL A 87 3.28 6.04 10.62
N ALA A 88 3.64 6.54 9.45
CA ALA A 88 3.78 5.74 8.24
C ALA A 88 5.20 5.84 7.68
N HIS A 89 5.86 4.71 7.38
CA HIS A 89 7.09 4.73 6.58
C HIS A 89 6.85 4.29 5.14
N THR A 90 7.73 4.71 4.23
CA THR A 90 7.62 4.33 2.81
C THR A 90 8.45 3.13 2.39
N SER A 91 9.27 2.56 3.27
CA SER A 91 10.09 1.38 2.95
C SER A 91 9.25 0.16 2.56
N GLY A 92 9.66 -0.50 1.47
CA GLY A 92 9.11 -1.81 1.05
C GLY A 92 9.86 -3.00 1.64
N ALA A 93 11.04 -2.77 2.24
CA ALA A 93 11.87 -3.80 2.86
C ALA A 93 11.63 -3.94 4.36
N GLN A 94 11.32 -2.83 5.04
CA GLN A 94 11.03 -2.80 6.47
C GLN A 94 9.55 -3.11 6.74
N GLY A 95 9.30 -3.80 7.86
CA GLY A 95 7.95 -4.00 8.41
C GLY A 95 7.69 -3.05 9.59
N LEU A 96 6.59 -3.26 10.31
CA LEU A 96 6.19 -2.38 11.42
C LEU A 96 7.13 -2.41 12.63
N ALA A 97 8.01 -3.41 12.74
CA ALA A 97 8.92 -3.56 13.87
C ALA A 97 9.86 -2.35 14.03
N VAL A 98 10.27 -1.71 12.92
CA VAL A 98 11.11 -0.50 12.96
C VAL A 98 10.38 0.69 13.60
N LEU A 99 9.05 0.65 13.65
CA LEU A 99 8.20 1.67 14.26
C LEU A 99 7.81 1.35 15.71
N ALA A 100 8.42 0.33 16.33
CA ALA A 100 8.11 -0.04 17.72
C ALA A 100 8.28 1.12 18.73
N PRO A 101 9.32 1.99 18.64
CA PRO A 101 9.43 3.15 19.55
C PRO A 101 8.25 4.12 19.43
N ALA A 102 7.73 4.35 18.22
CA ALA A 102 6.54 5.18 18.01
C ALA A 102 5.28 4.52 18.62
N ALA A 103 5.12 3.21 18.42
CA ALA A 103 4.00 2.47 19.01
C ALA A 103 4.03 2.48 20.54
N ALA A 104 5.22 2.42 21.15
CA ALA A 104 5.39 2.52 22.60
C ALA A 104 4.94 3.87 23.17
N GLN A 105 4.98 4.94 22.36
CA GLN A 105 4.46 6.28 22.70
C GLN A 105 2.96 6.45 22.34
N GLY A 106 2.27 5.38 21.94
CA GLY A 106 0.84 5.41 21.62
C GLY A 106 0.50 5.76 20.17
N ALA A 107 1.48 5.85 19.28
CA ALA A 107 1.23 6.08 17.86
C ALA A 107 0.67 4.83 17.17
N ARG A 108 -0.11 5.04 16.11
CA ARG A 108 -0.68 3.99 15.26
C ARG A 108 0.19 3.81 14.03
N THR A 109 0.83 2.65 13.88
CA THR A 109 1.89 2.47 12.88
C THR A 109 1.42 1.72 11.63
N LEU A 110 1.90 2.15 10.47
CA LEU A 110 1.71 1.46 9.19
C LEU A 110 2.91 1.62 8.27
N ALA A 111 2.97 0.81 7.21
CA ALA A 111 3.92 0.96 6.11
C ALA A 111 3.15 1.05 4.80
N LEU A 112 3.54 1.99 3.92
CA LEU A 112 2.98 2.14 2.58
C LEU A 112 4.10 2.36 1.56
N HIS A 113 4.30 1.40 0.66
CA HIS A 113 5.37 1.45 -0.34
C HIS A 113 4.79 1.55 -1.75
N PRO A 114 4.88 2.73 -2.40
CA PRO A 114 4.52 2.88 -3.82
C PRO A 114 5.50 2.07 -4.68
N ALA A 115 4.98 1.18 -5.52
CA ALA A 115 5.77 0.34 -6.42
C ALA A 115 6.16 1.10 -7.71
N MET A 116 6.86 2.23 -7.56
CA MET A 116 7.37 3.03 -8.67
C MET A 116 8.70 3.70 -8.32
N THR A 117 9.48 4.04 -9.35
CA THR A 117 10.66 4.89 -9.20
C THR A 117 10.26 6.36 -9.31
N PHE A 118 10.67 7.14 -8.30
CA PHE A 118 10.44 8.58 -8.23
C PHE A 118 11.65 9.36 -8.76
N ALA A 119 11.39 10.35 -9.62
CA ALA A 119 12.35 11.38 -9.99
C ALA A 119 12.45 12.48 -8.92
N GLY A 120 11.38 12.67 -8.14
CA GLY A 120 11.22 13.76 -7.18
C GLY A 120 10.80 15.07 -7.84
N THR A 121 10.00 15.00 -8.91
CA THR A 121 9.52 16.15 -9.69
C THR A 121 7.99 16.16 -9.75
N GLY A 122 7.41 17.23 -10.29
CA GLY A 122 5.96 17.34 -10.49
C GLY A 122 5.39 16.25 -11.41
N ASP A 123 6.18 15.72 -12.34
CA ASP A 123 5.76 14.66 -13.28
C ASP A 123 5.39 13.37 -12.54
N ASP A 124 6.02 13.09 -11.40
CA ASP A 124 5.67 11.93 -10.59
C ASP A 124 4.24 12.00 -10.06
N LEU A 125 3.70 13.21 -9.82
CA LEU A 125 2.30 13.38 -9.38
C LEU A 125 1.30 12.89 -10.42
N SER A 126 1.62 13.03 -11.70
CA SER A 126 0.79 12.53 -12.80
C SER A 126 0.89 11.01 -12.97
N ARG A 127 1.97 10.39 -12.46
CA ARG A 127 2.23 8.94 -12.53
C ARG A 127 1.71 8.18 -11.30
N LEU A 128 1.52 8.87 -10.18
CA LEU A 128 0.96 8.29 -8.96
C LEU A 128 -0.40 7.60 -9.22
N PRO A 129 -1.33 8.19 -10.00
CA PRO A 129 -2.53 7.49 -10.40
C PRO A 129 -2.25 6.19 -11.16
N GLY A 130 -2.68 5.07 -10.59
CA GLY A 130 -2.45 3.73 -11.15
C GLY A 130 -1.24 2.99 -10.58
N THR A 131 -0.44 3.63 -9.71
CA THR A 131 0.66 2.98 -9.01
C THR A 131 0.13 1.97 -7.98
N ALA A 132 0.71 0.76 -7.96
CA ALA A 132 0.39 -0.23 -6.95
C ALA A 132 1.10 0.11 -5.62
N TYR A 133 0.45 -0.16 -4.50
CA TYR A 133 1.01 0.06 -3.16
C TYR A 133 1.12 -1.27 -2.41
N GLY A 134 2.29 -1.53 -1.83
CA GLY A 134 2.43 -2.51 -0.76
C GLY A 134 2.00 -1.86 0.56
N VAL A 135 1.11 -2.51 1.31
CA VAL A 135 0.59 -1.97 2.56
C VAL A 135 0.74 -3.00 3.68
N THR A 136 1.39 -2.59 4.77
CA THR A 136 1.44 -3.35 6.01
C THR A 136 0.77 -2.52 7.10
N ALA A 137 -0.35 -3.01 7.63
CA ALA A 137 -1.10 -2.31 8.67
C ALA A 137 -1.85 -3.30 9.59
N PRO A 138 -1.98 -3.01 10.89
CA PRO A 138 -2.86 -3.75 11.80
C PRO A 138 -4.31 -3.74 11.29
N LEU A 139 -5.10 -4.76 11.66
CA LEU A 139 -6.48 -4.94 11.15
C LEU A 139 -7.34 -3.68 11.32
N GLY A 140 -7.31 -3.05 12.50
CA GLY A 140 -8.07 -1.83 12.79
C GLY A 140 -7.61 -0.57 12.06
N LEU A 141 -6.44 -0.58 11.41
CA LEU A 141 -5.88 0.56 10.69
C LEU A 141 -6.02 0.42 9.16
N ARG A 142 -6.43 -0.75 8.67
CA ARG A 142 -6.60 -1.03 7.24
C ARG A 142 -7.58 -0.09 6.53
N PRO A 143 -8.74 0.29 7.09
CA PRO A 143 -9.65 1.24 6.42
C PRO A 143 -8.99 2.60 6.19
N LEU A 144 -8.20 3.07 7.16
CA LEU A 144 -7.45 4.32 7.01
C LEU A 144 -6.34 4.18 5.98
N ALA A 145 -5.54 3.11 6.05
CA ALA A 145 -4.47 2.86 5.06
C ALA A 145 -5.04 2.77 3.63
N THR A 146 -6.23 2.18 3.49
CA THR A 146 -6.96 2.10 2.22
C THR A 146 -7.36 3.49 1.71
N ARG A 147 -7.89 4.35 2.58
CA ARG A 147 -8.21 5.74 2.22
C ARG A 147 -6.96 6.52 1.82
N LEU A 148 -5.88 6.42 2.59
CA LEU A 148 -4.60 7.08 2.30
C LEU A 148 -4.06 6.72 0.92
N VAL A 149 -4.11 5.44 0.55
CA VAL A 149 -3.68 4.99 -0.79
C VAL A 149 -4.57 5.57 -1.89
N ALA A 150 -5.88 5.68 -1.65
CA ALA A 150 -6.80 6.32 -2.59
C ALA A 150 -6.52 7.83 -2.74
N ASP A 151 -6.27 8.53 -1.63
CA ASP A 151 -5.93 9.97 -1.61
C ASP A 151 -4.61 10.23 -2.36
N LEU A 152 -3.66 9.30 -2.31
CA LEU A 152 -2.41 9.31 -3.08
C LEU A 152 -2.61 8.99 -4.58
N GLY A 153 -3.85 8.86 -5.05
CA GLY A 153 -4.21 8.67 -6.45
C GLY A 153 -4.23 7.21 -6.90
N ALA A 154 -3.82 6.26 -6.07
CA ALA A 154 -3.85 4.86 -6.47
C ALA A 154 -5.32 4.37 -6.53
N PRO A 155 -5.77 3.81 -7.68
CA PRO A 155 -7.05 3.14 -7.71
C PRO A 155 -6.97 1.93 -6.79
N LEU A 156 -7.75 1.96 -5.72
CA LEU A 156 -8.05 0.76 -4.96
C LEU A 156 -8.67 -0.26 -5.92
N SER A 157 -8.13 -1.47 -5.93
CA SER A 157 -8.87 -2.60 -6.46
C SER A 157 -10.11 -2.80 -5.60
N GLY A 158 -11.24 -2.17 -5.97
CA GLY A 158 -12.53 -2.38 -5.29
C GLY A 158 -13.58 -1.25 -5.32
N SER A 159 -13.37 -0.10 -5.97
CA SER A 159 -14.46 0.86 -6.17
C SER A 159 -14.94 0.83 -7.63
N PRO A 160 -16.24 0.57 -7.91
CA PRO A 160 -16.75 0.78 -9.24
C PRO A 160 -16.72 2.28 -9.55
N ARG A 161 -16.02 2.69 -10.61
CA ARG A 161 -16.42 3.92 -11.32
C ARG A 161 -17.62 3.55 -12.20
N PRO A 162 -18.72 4.30 -12.18
CA PRO A 162 -19.80 4.09 -13.14
C PRO A 162 -19.33 4.63 -14.50
N THR A 163 -18.70 3.79 -15.31
CA THR A 163 -18.58 4.03 -16.75
C THR A 163 -19.54 3.10 -17.46
N GLY A 164 -20.64 3.68 -17.96
CA GLY A 164 -21.56 3.01 -18.87
C GLY A 164 -22.73 2.30 -18.19
N ARG A 165 -23.93 2.83 -18.45
CA ARG A 165 -25.22 2.19 -18.21
C ARG A 165 -25.27 0.87 -19.00
N CYS A 166 -25.35 -0.26 -18.31
CA CYS A 166 -25.79 -1.52 -18.92
C CYS A 166 -26.77 -2.20 -17.97
N THR A 167 -27.94 -2.51 -18.52
CA THR A 167 -29.14 -3.04 -17.87
C THR A 167 -28.94 -4.46 -17.31
N THR A 168 -29.39 -4.66 -16.06
CA THR A 168 -29.75 -5.87 -15.25
C THR A 168 -29.69 -7.30 -15.85
N PRO A 169 -29.65 -8.41 -15.05
CA PRO A 169 -29.97 -8.51 -13.61
C PRO A 169 -29.00 -9.28 -12.68
N ARG A 170 -28.88 -8.75 -11.47
CA ARG A 170 -28.89 -9.39 -10.13
C ARG A 170 -28.56 -10.90 -10.05
N SER A 171 -27.30 -11.22 -9.75
CA SER A 171 -26.89 -11.96 -8.53
C SER A 171 -25.40 -12.30 -8.60
N ARG A 172 -24.53 -11.47 -8.03
CA ARG A 172 -23.18 -11.91 -7.70
C ARG A 172 -22.71 -11.17 -6.47
N ARG A 173 -22.57 -11.90 -5.36
CA ARG A 173 -21.83 -11.42 -4.20
C ARG A 173 -20.36 -11.44 -4.59
N GLU A 174 -19.80 -10.27 -4.86
CA GLU A 174 -18.37 -10.13 -5.10
C GLU A 174 -17.64 -9.94 -3.77
N ARG A 175 -16.62 -10.77 -3.57
CA ARG A 175 -15.88 -10.90 -2.31
C ARG A 175 -14.54 -10.21 -2.50
N THR A 176 -14.24 -9.24 -1.65
CA THR A 176 -12.90 -8.65 -1.52
C THR A 176 -11.91 -9.74 -1.09
N THR A 177 -11.06 -10.21 -2.00
CA THR A 177 -10.03 -11.21 -1.67
C THR A 177 -8.72 -10.53 -1.36
N TRP A 178 -8.39 -10.53 -0.07
CA TRP A 178 -7.04 -10.27 0.43
C TRP A 178 -6.15 -11.48 0.09
N SER A 179 -5.16 -11.33 -0.79
CA SER A 179 -4.22 -12.43 -1.07
C SER A 179 -2.98 -12.33 -0.18
N ARG A 180 -2.69 -13.41 0.54
CA ARG A 180 -1.38 -13.63 1.17
C ARG A 180 -0.39 -14.08 0.10
N SER A 181 0.83 -13.55 0.13
CA SER A 181 1.99 -14.21 -0.50
C SER A 181 3.07 -14.38 0.56
N SER A 182 3.45 -15.62 0.84
CA SER A 182 4.63 -15.94 1.63
C SER A 182 5.85 -15.95 0.73
N THR A 183 6.68 -14.90 0.77
CA THR A 183 8.07 -15.04 0.31
C THR A 183 8.87 -15.54 1.51
N ARG A 184 9.33 -16.79 1.46
CA ARG A 184 10.29 -17.30 2.46
C ARG A 184 11.59 -16.51 2.31
N ARG A 185 11.98 -15.76 3.34
CA ARG A 185 13.39 -15.40 3.59
C ARG A 185 14.04 -16.54 4.40
N PRO A 186 15.37 -16.75 4.29
CA PRO A 186 16.07 -17.86 4.96
C PRO A 186 16.02 -17.78 6.49
N THR A 187 15.64 -16.64 7.07
CA THR A 187 15.63 -16.38 8.52
C THR A 187 14.21 -16.21 9.05
N GLY A 188 13.45 -17.31 9.13
CA GLY A 188 12.42 -17.63 10.15
C GLY A 188 11.32 -16.66 10.61
N CYS A 189 11.31 -15.37 10.28
CA CYS A 189 10.35 -14.39 10.77
C CYS A 189 9.52 -13.84 9.60
N ALA A 190 8.30 -14.36 9.45
CA ALA A 190 7.35 -13.89 8.44
C ALA A 190 6.49 -12.74 9.00
N THR A 191 6.74 -11.52 8.54
CA THR A 191 5.79 -10.40 8.69
C THR A 191 4.82 -10.44 7.50
N PRO A 192 3.48 -10.52 7.71
CA PRO A 192 2.53 -10.56 6.60
C PRO A 192 2.42 -9.19 5.93
N GLY A 193 3.10 -9.01 4.80
CA GLY A 193 2.86 -7.92 3.85
C GLY A 193 1.69 -8.24 2.92
N TRP A 194 0.84 -7.24 2.65
CA TRP A 194 -0.25 -7.38 1.69
C TRP A 194 0.08 -6.57 0.43
N TYR A 195 -0.06 -7.23 -0.72
CA TYR A 195 0.02 -6.59 -2.02
C TYR A 195 -1.36 -6.58 -2.68
N VAL A 196 -1.71 -5.45 -3.28
CA VAL A 196 -2.87 -5.35 -4.17
C VAL A 196 -2.37 -5.54 -5.60
N ARG A 197 -2.61 -6.72 -6.21
CA ARG A 197 -2.28 -6.99 -7.61
C ARG A 197 -3.56 -7.12 -8.43
N ARG A 198 -3.58 -6.53 -9.62
CA ARG A 198 -4.60 -6.80 -10.64
C ARG A 198 -4.31 -8.19 -11.21
N THR A 199 -5.12 -9.20 -10.88
CA THR A 199 -5.17 -10.44 -11.66
C THR A 199 -6.43 -10.39 -12.51
N CYS A 200 -6.28 -10.15 -13.81
CA CYS A 200 -7.27 -10.66 -14.76
C CYS A 200 -7.10 -12.18 -14.73
N SER A 201 -7.95 -12.91 -14.02
CA SER A 201 -8.10 -14.33 -14.31
C SER A 201 -8.75 -14.42 -15.68
N ALA A 202 -8.02 -14.96 -16.65
CA ALA A 202 -8.64 -15.48 -17.87
C ALA A 202 -9.80 -16.41 -17.44
N PRO A 203 -10.94 -16.40 -18.13
CA PRO A 203 -12.00 -17.36 -17.84
C PRO A 203 -11.38 -18.76 -17.87
N ALA A 204 -11.65 -19.54 -16.83
CA ALA A 204 -11.24 -20.93 -16.79
C ALA A 204 -11.70 -21.58 -18.10
N ALA A 205 -10.75 -22.09 -18.90
CA ALA A 205 -11.07 -22.90 -20.05
C ALA A 205 -11.98 -24.02 -19.56
N SER A 206 -13.22 -24.03 -20.04
CA SER A 206 -14.20 -25.05 -19.70
C SER A 206 -13.61 -26.40 -20.09
N ARG A 207 -13.29 -27.24 -19.10
CA ARG A 207 -12.96 -28.65 -19.33
C ARG A 207 -14.08 -29.27 -20.17
N PRO A 208 -13.78 -29.97 -21.27
CA PRO A 208 -14.81 -30.69 -22.00
C PRO A 208 -15.46 -31.71 -21.06
N ARG A 209 -16.80 -31.68 -20.98
CA ARG A 209 -17.59 -32.63 -20.22
C ARG A 209 -17.28 -34.04 -20.72
N GLN A 210 -16.61 -34.85 -19.91
CA GLN A 210 -16.55 -36.29 -20.14
C GLN A 210 -17.98 -36.83 -20.03
N ARG A 211 -18.47 -37.45 -21.10
CA ARG A 211 -19.73 -38.19 -21.10
C ARG A 211 -19.60 -39.40 -20.16
N PRO A 212 -20.63 -39.73 -19.35
CA PRO A 212 -20.57 -40.91 -18.51
C PRO A 212 -20.59 -42.18 -19.36
N ALA A 213 -19.64 -43.08 -19.11
CA ALA A 213 -19.61 -44.40 -19.71
C ALA A 213 -20.79 -45.23 -19.20
N VAL A 214 -21.65 -45.67 -20.13
CA VAL A 214 -22.77 -46.58 -19.86
C VAL A 214 -22.19 -47.96 -19.53
N ARG A 215 -22.40 -48.42 -18.28
CA ARG A 215 -22.20 -49.82 -17.88
C ARG A 215 -23.20 -50.70 -18.65
N ARG A 216 -22.71 -51.65 -19.45
CA ARG A 216 -23.49 -52.83 -19.84
C ARG A 216 -23.10 -54.01 -18.95
N ARG A 217 -24.12 -54.61 -18.32
CA ARG A 217 -24.03 -55.87 -17.56
C ARG A 217 -23.81 -57.03 -18.54
N GLY A 218 -23.07 -58.04 -18.09
CA GLY A 218 -22.66 -59.19 -18.90
C GLY A 218 -23.76 -60.22 -19.15
N ALA A 219 -23.43 -61.16 -20.03
CA ALA A 219 -23.99 -62.51 -20.11
C ALA A 219 -22.97 -63.43 -20.80
N ASP A 220 -22.43 -64.36 -20.02
CA ASP A 220 -22.35 -65.81 -20.27
C ASP A 220 -21.90 -66.42 -21.62
N ARG A 221 -20.89 -67.28 -21.47
CA ARG A 221 -20.76 -68.69 -21.94
C ARG A 221 -19.83 -69.04 -23.13
N PRO A 222 -19.32 -70.31 -23.17
CA PRO A 222 -17.93 -70.64 -23.53
C PRO A 222 -17.77 -71.63 -24.72
N CYS A 223 -16.50 -72.06 -24.91
CA CYS A 223 -16.00 -73.30 -25.53
C CYS A 223 -15.69 -73.35 -27.06
N LEU A 224 -14.40 -73.63 -27.30
CA LEU A 224 -13.78 -74.60 -28.24
C LEU A 224 -13.96 -74.44 -29.77
N ALA A 225 -12.84 -74.32 -30.49
CA ALA A 225 -12.27 -75.34 -31.41
C ALA A 225 -11.24 -74.70 -32.36
N GLY A 226 -10.10 -75.37 -32.57
CA GLY A 226 -9.06 -74.99 -33.53
C GLY A 226 -7.67 -75.39 -33.05
#